data_AF-W3ALC2-F1
#
_entry.id   AF-W3ALC2-F1
#
_cell.length_a   1.000
_cell.length_b   1.000
_cell.length_c   1.000
_cell.angle_alpha   90.00
_cell.angle_beta   90.00
_cell.angle_gamma   90.00
#
_symmetry.space_group_name_H-M   'P 1'
#
loop_
_entity.id
_entity.type
_entity.pdbx_description
1 polymer ?
#
loop_
_entity_poly.entity_id
_entity_poly.type
_entity_poly.pdbx_seq_one_letter_code
_entity_poly.pdbx_strand_id
1 'polypeptide(L)'
;DELTKVELHDSALEEYRLAHEEKEICQLKERGNFPQIPIVLITHGSEFEIKEIMEFGQTTKEFAEKVEELWQSLMQEYLTFSEKSILLRADNSGHYIHLSDFEVIMKALQVGESWT
;
A
#
# COMPACT_ATOMS: atom_id res chain seq x y z
N ASP A 1 -25.55 7.90 -5.89
CA ASP A 1 -24.67 6.73 -5.74
C ASP A 1 -24.09 6.43 -7.11
N GLU A 2 -22.95 7.04 -7.44
CA GLU A 2 -22.35 6.90 -8.77
C GLU A 2 -21.55 5.61 -8.92
N LEU A 3 -21.07 5.05 -7.81
CA LEU A 3 -20.20 3.87 -7.78
C LEU A 3 -20.93 2.56 -8.12
N THR A 4 -22.26 2.58 -8.18
CA THR A 4 -23.11 1.42 -8.47
C THR A 4 -23.74 1.46 -9.87
N LYS A 5 -23.31 2.39 -10.73
CA LYS A 5 -23.74 2.42 -12.14
C LYS A 5 -23.22 1.17 -12.87
N VAL A 6 -24.08 0.52 -13.65
CA VAL A 6 -23.80 -0.72 -14.39
C VAL A 6 -22.52 -0.61 -15.25
N GLU A 7 -22.27 0.56 -15.84
CA GLU A 7 -21.09 0.82 -16.68
C GLU A 7 -19.76 0.77 -15.91
N LEU A 8 -19.75 1.17 -14.64
CA LEU A 8 -18.58 1.08 -13.78
C LEU A 8 -18.38 -0.35 -13.26
N HIS A 9 -19.48 -1.09 -13.08
CA HIS A 9 -19.44 -2.50 -12.68
C HIS A 9 -18.83 -3.38 -13.77
N ASP A 10 -19.21 -3.20 -15.04
CA ASP A 10 -18.65 -3.97 -16.15
C ASP A 10 -17.15 -3.68 -16.35
N SER A 11 -16.75 -2.41 -16.16
CA SER A 11 -15.34 -1.99 -16.20
C SER A 11 -14.53 -2.66 -15.08
N ALA A 12 -15.05 -2.65 -13.84
CA ALA A 12 -14.39 -3.30 -12.70
C ALA A 12 -14.29 -4.83 -12.87
N LEU A 13 -15.33 -5.47 -13.43
CA LEU A 13 -15.30 -6.90 -13.75
C LEU A 13 -14.26 -7.23 -14.83
N GLU A 14 -14.14 -6.39 -15.85
CA GLU A 14 -13.15 -6.59 -16.91
C GLU A 14 -11.73 -6.36 -16.40
N GLU A 15 -11.50 -5.32 -15.58
CA GLU A 15 -10.21 -5.12 -14.89
C GLU A 15 -9.84 -6.33 -14.03
N TYR A 16 -10.80 -6.85 -13.26
CA TYR A 16 -10.59 -8.05 -12.45
C TYR A 16 -10.25 -9.25 -13.33
N ARG A 17 -10.94 -9.44 -14.46
CA ARG A 17 -10.66 -10.51 -15.41
C ARG A 17 -9.24 -10.40 -15.97
N LEU A 18 -8.84 -9.21 -16.43
CA LEU A 18 -7.50 -8.94 -16.96
C LEU A 18 -6.41 -9.17 -15.92
N ALA A 19 -6.64 -8.80 -14.66
CA ALA A 19 -5.69 -9.03 -13.56
C ALA A 19 -5.42 -10.53 -13.28
N HIS A 20 -6.22 -11.45 -13.82
CA HIS A 20 -6.02 -12.90 -13.72
C HIS A 20 -5.44 -13.52 -15.01
N GLU A 21 -5.23 -12.73 -16.06
CA GLU A 21 -4.63 -13.17 -17.31
C GLU A 21 -3.11 -12.95 -17.27
N GLU A 22 -2.32 -14.02 -17.28
CA GLU A 22 -0.85 -13.96 -17.15
C GLU A 22 -0.21 -13.00 -18.16
N LYS A 23 -0.71 -12.97 -19.39
CA LYS A 23 -0.21 -12.09 -20.46
C LYS A 23 -0.38 -10.59 -20.16
N GLU A 24 -1.34 -10.23 -19.31
CA GLU A 24 -1.63 -8.85 -18.93
C GLU A 24 -0.83 -8.43 -17.69
N ILE A 25 -0.50 -9.38 -16.79
CA ILE A 25 0.18 -9.08 -15.52
C ILE A 25 1.66 -9.42 -15.49
N CYS A 26 2.18 -10.21 -16.43
CA CYS A 26 3.56 -10.72 -16.36
C CYS A 26 4.61 -9.61 -16.26
N GLN A 27 4.39 -8.47 -16.91
CA GLN A 27 5.29 -7.33 -16.86
C GLN A 27 5.27 -6.59 -15.52
N LEU A 28 4.19 -6.73 -14.74
CA LEU A 28 4.08 -6.14 -13.39
C LEU A 28 4.88 -6.92 -12.34
N LYS A 29 5.29 -8.16 -12.66
CA LYS A 29 6.09 -9.01 -11.76
C LYS A 29 7.57 -8.63 -11.71
N GLU A 30 8.01 -7.79 -12.65
CA GLU A 30 9.39 -7.34 -12.74
C GLU A 30 9.45 -5.83 -12.57
N ARG A 31 10.47 -5.35 -11.87
CA ARG A 31 10.74 -3.92 -11.70
C ARG A 31 11.00 -3.18 -13.03
N GLY A 32 11.53 -3.89 -14.02
CA GLY A 32 11.89 -3.32 -15.31
C GLY A 32 12.86 -2.13 -15.20
N ASN A 33 12.68 -1.13 -16.07
CA ASN A 33 13.50 0.08 -16.12
C ASN A 33 12.93 1.23 -15.27
N PHE A 34 12.47 0.94 -14.05
CA PHE A 34 11.92 1.97 -13.16
C PHE A 34 12.96 3.08 -12.90
N PRO A 35 12.59 4.36 -13.07
CA PRO A 35 13.55 5.47 -12.99
C PRO A 35 14.05 5.69 -11.56
N GLN A 36 15.26 6.26 -11.42
CA GLN A 36 15.82 6.67 -10.13
C GLN A 36 15.18 7.96 -9.63
N ILE A 37 13.94 7.86 -9.17
CA ILE A 37 13.18 8.95 -8.55
C ILE A 37 13.11 8.77 -7.04
N PRO A 38 13.12 9.85 -6.25
CA PRO A 38 12.59 9.86 -4.89
C PRO A 38 11.39 8.95 -4.62
N ILE A 39 11.48 8.09 -3.60
CA ILE A 39 10.35 7.33 -3.07
C ILE A 39 10.25 7.58 -1.57
N VAL A 40 9.12 8.11 -1.12
CA VAL A 40 8.77 8.14 0.30
C VAL A 40 7.61 7.19 0.50
N LEU A 41 7.90 6.01 1.02
CA LEU A 41 6.89 5.01 1.33
C LEU A 41 6.35 5.29 2.73
N ILE A 42 5.04 5.43 2.85
CA ILE A 42 4.35 5.57 4.13
C ILE A 42 3.53 4.32 4.35
N THR A 43 3.73 3.64 5.48
CA THR A 43 2.91 2.48 5.88
C THR A 43 2.22 2.73 7.21
N HIS A 44 1.13 2.00 7.43
CA HIS A 44 0.47 1.90 8.73
C HIS A 44 1.35 1.19 9.76
N GLY A 45 0.98 1.36 11.02
CA GLY A 45 1.58 0.66 12.15
C GLY A 45 1.03 -0.75 12.29
N SER A 46 1.90 -1.74 12.32
CA SER A 46 1.50 -3.15 12.37
C SER A 46 0.63 -3.49 13.59
N GLU A 47 0.93 -2.93 14.76
CA GLU A 47 0.12 -3.17 15.96
C GLU A 47 -1.30 -2.61 15.85
N PHE A 48 -1.47 -1.50 15.15
CA PHE A 48 -2.78 -0.90 14.90
C PHE A 48 -3.54 -1.76 13.89
N GLU A 49 -2.91 -2.10 12.76
CA GLU A 49 -3.55 -2.85 11.69
C GLU A 49 -3.92 -4.29 12.12
N ILE A 50 -3.08 -4.96 12.92
CA ILE A 50 -3.41 -6.29 13.47
C ILE A 50 -4.71 -6.22 14.27
N LYS A 51 -4.95 -5.15 15.04
CA LYS A 51 -6.20 -4.98 15.80
C LYS A 51 -7.39 -4.79 14.87
N GLU A 52 -7.25 -3.96 13.84
CA GLU A 52 -8.28 -3.74 12.82
C GLU A 52 -8.63 -5.04 12.07
N ILE A 53 -7.62 -5.81 11.64
CA ILE A 53 -7.82 -7.10 10.97
C ILE A 53 -8.55 -8.08 11.90
N MET A 54 -8.21 -8.12 13.19
CA MET A 54 -8.90 -8.96 14.16
C MET A 54 -10.35 -8.52 14.36
N GLU A 55 -10.60 -7.22 14.52
CA GLU A 55 -11.92 -6.66 14.81
C GLU A 55 -12.88 -6.78 13.62
N PHE A 56 -12.44 -6.33 12.44
CA PHE A 56 -13.27 -6.28 11.23
C PHE A 56 -13.20 -7.57 10.40
N GLY A 57 -12.04 -8.22 10.37
CA GLY A 57 -11.84 -9.50 9.68
C GLY A 57 -12.28 -10.72 10.49
N GLN A 58 -12.65 -10.54 11.77
CA GLN A 58 -13.12 -11.61 12.66
C GLN A 58 -12.21 -12.84 12.68
N THR A 59 -10.90 -12.60 12.73
CA THR A 59 -9.87 -13.63 12.59
C THR A 59 -8.99 -13.74 13.84
N THR A 60 -8.16 -14.78 13.90
CA THR A 60 -7.24 -14.98 15.02
C THR A 60 -6.05 -14.02 14.92
N LYS A 61 -5.44 -13.71 16.06
CA LYS A 61 -4.22 -12.90 16.12
C LYS A 61 -3.10 -13.49 15.25
N GLU A 62 -2.91 -14.80 15.30
CA GLU A 62 -1.88 -15.49 14.50
C GLU A 62 -2.09 -15.27 13.00
N PHE A 63 -3.34 -15.31 12.53
CA PHE A 63 -3.63 -15.06 11.12
C PHE A 63 -3.45 -13.59 10.78
N ALA A 64 -3.91 -12.67 11.63
CA ALA A 64 -3.73 -11.23 11.44
C ALA A 64 -2.26 -10.83 11.38
N GLU A 65 -1.42 -11.39 12.26
CA GLU A 65 0.04 -11.20 12.26
C GLU A 65 0.66 -11.66 10.93
N LYS A 66 0.28 -12.84 10.41
CA LYS A 66 0.78 -13.33 9.12
C LYS A 66 0.36 -12.45 7.94
N VAL A 67 -0.89 -11.96 7.95
CA VAL A 67 -1.40 -11.05 6.93
C VAL A 67 -0.59 -9.75 6.94
N GLU A 68 -0.40 -9.17 8.12
CA GLU A 68 0.35 -7.92 8.29
C GLU A 68 1.84 -8.08 7.94
N GLU A 69 2.47 -9.18 8.37
CA GLU A 69 3.86 -9.50 7.99
C GLU A 69 4.02 -9.60 6.47
N LEU A 70 3.10 -10.30 5.80
CA LEU A 70 3.12 -10.42 4.35
C LEU A 70 2.91 -9.05 3.68
N TRP A 71 1.94 -8.26 4.15
CA TRP A 71 1.67 -6.94 3.62
C TRP A 71 2.87 -6.01 3.77
N GLN A 72 3.49 -5.94 4.97
CA GLN A 72 4.66 -5.10 5.21
C GLN A 72 5.85 -5.52 4.35
N SER A 73 6.05 -6.82 4.17
CA SER A 73 7.10 -7.37 3.30
C SER A 73 6.90 -6.90 1.85
N LEU A 74 5.69 -7.10 1.30
CA LEU A 74 5.35 -6.70 -0.07
C LEU A 74 5.50 -5.19 -0.28
N MET A 75 5.07 -4.37 0.67
CA MET A 75 5.18 -2.92 0.55
C MET A 75 6.63 -2.44 0.62
N GLN A 76 7.45 -3.03 1.50
CA GLN A 76 8.83 -2.60 1.65
C GLN A 76 9.71 -2.98 0.44
N GLU A 77 9.28 -3.88 -0.44
CA GLU A 77 9.94 -4.13 -1.73
C GLU A 77 10.06 -2.87 -2.60
N TYR A 78 9.12 -1.91 -2.48
CA TYR A 78 9.21 -0.63 -3.20
C TYR A 78 10.44 0.19 -2.80
N LEU A 79 11.02 -0.03 -1.61
CA LEU A 79 12.25 0.65 -1.21
C LEU A 79 13.45 0.25 -2.06
N THR A 80 13.36 -0.89 -2.77
CA THR A 80 14.42 -1.33 -3.69
C THR A 80 14.35 -0.60 -5.03
N PHE A 81 13.24 0.08 -5.35
CA PHE A 81 12.99 0.67 -6.67
C PHE A 81 13.81 1.93 -6.94
N SER A 82 14.38 2.55 -5.90
CA SER A 82 15.25 3.71 -6.00
C SER A 82 16.27 3.73 -4.87
N GLU A 83 17.48 4.22 -5.13
CA GLU A 83 18.46 4.49 -4.09
C GLU A 83 18.03 5.63 -3.16
N LYS A 84 17.10 6.47 -3.61
CA LYS A 84 16.49 7.57 -2.84
C LYS A 84 15.14 7.13 -2.28
N SER A 85 15.12 6.02 -1.55
CA SER A 85 13.91 5.50 -0.93
C SER A 85 13.99 5.61 0.59
N ILE A 86 12.90 6.07 1.21
CA ILE A 86 12.76 6.05 2.67
C ILE A 86 11.40 5.48 3.06
N LEU A 87 11.38 4.84 4.24
CA LEU A 87 10.18 4.36 4.90
C LEU A 87 9.82 5.28 6.06
N LEU A 88 8.57 5.70 6.12
CA LEU A 88 7.95 6.31 7.29
C LEU A 88 6.79 5.43 7.75
N ARG A 89 6.68 5.23 9.07
CA ARG A 89 5.60 4.46 9.68
C ARG A 89 4.68 5.36 10.49
N ALA A 90 3.39 5.15 10.34
CA ALA A 90 2.32 5.78 11.09
C ALA A 90 1.83 4.81 12.17
N ASP A 91 2.57 4.75 13.28
CA ASP A 91 2.42 3.68 14.29
C ASP A 91 1.02 3.63 14.95
N ASN A 92 0.24 4.72 14.88
CA ASN A 92 -1.09 4.82 15.49
C ASN A 92 -2.23 4.86 14.45
N SER A 93 -1.94 4.44 13.22
CA SER A 93 -2.87 4.54 12.09
C SER A 93 -2.97 3.25 11.31
N GLY A 94 -4.17 2.99 10.77
CA GLY A 94 -4.42 2.03 9.70
C GLY A 94 -4.52 2.74 8.33
N HIS A 95 -5.55 2.42 7.54
CA HIS A 95 -5.74 2.97 6.19
C HIS A 95 -5.86 4.51 6.09
N TYR A 96 -6.38 5.18 7.12
CA TYR A 96 -6.66 6.62 7.10
C TYR A 96 -5.57 7.45 7.80
N ILE A 97 -4.30 7.21 7.46
CA ILE A 97 -3.12 7.89 8.06
C ILE A 97 -3.27 9.41 8.13
N HIS A 98 -3.84 10.03 7.09
CA HIS A 98 -4.03 11.49 7.04
C HIS A 98 -4.98 12.04 8.13
N LEU A 99 -5.83 11.20 8.73
CA LEU A 99 -6.72 11.60 9.82
C LEU A 99 -6.09 11.35 11.20
N SER A 100 -5.30 10.30 11.34
CA SER A 100 -4.79 9.83 12.64
C SER A 100 -3.33 10.19 12.91
N ASP A 101 -2.47 10.22 11.89
CA ASP A 101 -1.04 10.56 11.98
C ASP A 101 -0.64 11.55 10.87
N PHE A 102 -1.35 12.67 10.77
CA PHE A 102 -1.11 13.71 9.74
C PHE A 102 0.36 14.22 9.71
N GLU A 103 1.03 14.26 10.86
CA GLU A 103 2.43 14.66 10.97
C GLU A 103 3.39 13.77 10.15
N VAL A 104 3.06 12.49 9.98
CA VAL A 104 3.85 11.57 9.13
C VAL A 104 3.76 12.00 7.66
N ILE A 105 2.59 12.47 7.21
CA ILE A 105 2.40 13.03 5.88
C ILE A 105 3.21 14.31 5.71
N MET A 106 3.17 15.22 6.69
CA MET A 106 3.95 16.46 6.66
C MET A 106 5.45 16.19 6.58
N LYS A 107 5.94 15.22 7.35
CA LYS A 107 7.34 14.77 7.30
C LYS A 107 7.70 14.19 5.93
N ALA A 108 6.81 13.40 5.34
CA ALA A 108 7.05 12.82 4.01
C ALA A 108 7.25 13.91 2.94
N LEU A 109 6.43 14.97 2.98
CA LEU A 109 6.53 16.10 2.06
C LEU A 109 7.85 16.87 2.25
N GLN A 110 8.25 17.13 3.49
CA GLN A 110 9.52 17.80 3.81
C GLN A 110 10.74 17.01 3.31
N VAL A 111 10.73 15.68 3.43
CA VAL A 111 11.82 14.85 2.90
C VAL A 111 11.85 14.92 1.36
N GLY A 112 10.68 14.89 0.71
CA GLY A 112 10.60 15.03 -0.74
C GLY A 112 11.23 16.33 -1.26
N GLU A 113 10.99 17.44 -0.56
CA GLU A 113 11.58 18.76 -0.87
C GLU A 113 13.11 18.78 -0.70
N SER A 114 13.68 17.92 0.15
CA SER A 114 15.15 17.86 0.34
C SER A 114 15.89 17.24 -0.84
N TRP A 115 15.18 16.66 -1.80
CA TRP A 115 15.73 15.97 -2.96
C TRP A 115 15.53 16.71 -4.29
N THR A 116 14.84 17.86 -4.25
CA THR A 116 14.69 18.82 -5.37
C THR A 116 15.73 19.91 -5.29
#